data_AF-A0A952C589-F1
#
_entry.id   AF-A0A952C589-F1
#
_cell.length_a   1.000
_cell.length_b   1.000
_cell.length_c   1.000
_cell.angle_alpha   90.00
_cell.angle_beta   90.00
_cell.angle_gamma   90.00
#
_symmetry.space_group_name_H-M   'P 1'
#
loop_
_entity.id
_entity.type
_entity.pdbx_description
1 polymer ?
#
loop_
_entity_poly.entity_id
_entity_poly.type
_entity_poly.pdbx_seq_one_letter_code
_entity_poly.pdbx_strand_id
1 'polypeptide(L)'
;MRLPGVLSNREWEVLHQLAVGKSNKEIAGVLSIAVGTVQNHLHSIYEKLGVSSRTEAIAWHHQWVIEQILIEYEIRKADRDLVQWLGSAG
;
A
#
# COMPACT_ATOMS: atom_id res chain seq x y z
N MET A 1 1.12 -4.49 6.79
CA MET A 1 0.91 -5.85 6.25
C MET A 1 0.57 -5.68 4.77
N ARG A 2 1.27 -6.33 3.82
CA ARG A 2 0.97 -6.25 2.36
C ARG A 2 -0.24 -7.14 2.05
N LEU A 3 -1.08 -6.83 1.05
CA LEU A 3 -2.09 -7.79 0.55
C LEU A 3 -1.35 -9.00 -0.04
N PRO A 4 -1.36 -10.18 0.60
CA PRO A 4 -0.62 -11.32 0.10
C PRO A 4 -1.24 -11.75 -1.22
N GLY A 5 -0.46 -11.70 -2.30
CA GLY A 5 -0.81 -12.33 -3.58
C GLY A 5 -1.23 -11.41 -4.73
N VAL A 6 -1.59 -10.14 -4.50
CA VAL A 6 -1.97 -9.23 -5.61
C VAL A 6 -0.73 -8.62 -6.29
N LEU A 7 0.15 -8.00 -5.50
CA LEU A 7 1.42 -7.45 -5.95
C LEU A 7 2.59 -8.18 -5.30
N SER A 8 3.67 -8.37 -6.05
CA SER A 8 4.95 -8.84 -5.55
C SER A 8 5.60 -7.80 -4.62
N ASN A 9 6.59 -8.22 -3.83
CA ASN A 9 7.33 -7.33 -2.95
C ASN A 9 7.95 -6.14 -3.69
N ARG A 10 8.51 -6.38 -4.88
CA ARG A 10 9.12 -5.33 -5.70
C ARG A 10 8.09 -4.38 -6.28
N GLU A 11 6.94 -4.89 -6.70
CA GLU A 11 5.83 -4.06 -7.19
C GLU A 11 5.27 -3.17 -6.08
N TRP A 12 5.17 -3.68 -4.86
CA TRP A 12 4.81 -2.86 -3.69
C TRP A 12 5.81 -1.72 -3.45
N GLU A 13 7.10 -1.98 -3.55
CA GLU A 13 8.14 -0.95 -3.41
C GLU A 13 8.01 0.12 -4.50
N VAL A 14 7.81 -0.28 -5.75
CA VAL A 14 7.59 0.65 -6.87
C VAL A 14 6.33 1.49 -6.65
N LEU A 15 5.21 0.87 -6.30
CA LEU A 15 3.94 1.56 -6.04
C LEU A 15 4.06 2.56 -4.89
N HIS A 16 4.77 2.18 -3.81
CA HIS A 16 5.03 3.08 -2.69
C HIS A 16 5.86 4.30 -3.12
N GLN A 17 6.96 4.10 -3.85
CA GLN A 17 7.78 5.22 -4.34
C GLN A 17 7.00 6.12 -5.31
N LEU A 18 6.10 5.54 -6.12
CA LEU A 18 5.20 6.27 -6.99
C LEU A 18 4.19 7.14 -6.20
N ALA A 19 3.60 6.59 -5.13
CA ALA A 19 2.64 7.28 -4.27
C ALA A 19 3.24 8.44 -3.49
N VAL A 20 4.52 8.36 -3.09
CA VAL A 20 5.24 9.50 -2.49
C VAL A 20 5.70 10.56 -3.50
N GLY A 21 5.31 10.43 -4.78
CA GLY A 21 5.50 11.46 -5.80
C GLY A 21 6.75 11.34 -6.67
N LYS A 22 7.54 10.26 -6.56
CA LYS A 22 8.80 10.12 -7.32
C LYS A 22 8.56 9.80 -8.80
N SER A 23 9.28 10.48 -9.68
CA SER A 23 9.35 10.14 -11.11
C SER A 23 9.99 8.76 -11.34
N ASN A 24 9.78 8.14 -12.51
CA ASN A 24 10.35 6.82 -12.82
C ASN A 24 11.89 6.79 -12.72
N LYS A 25 12.56 7.91 -13.02
CA LYS A 25 14.01 8.05 -12.87
C LYS A 25 14.45 8.06 -11.42
N GLU A 26 13.71 8.73 -10.55
CA GLU A 26 13.97 8.73 -9.10
C GLU A 26 13.67 7.36 -8.48
N ILE A 27 12.57 6.72 -8.87
CA ILE A 27 12.24 5.35 -8.44
C ILE A 27 13.37 4.38 -8.83
N ALA A 28 13.85 4.47 -10.08
CA ALA A 28 14.96 3.67 -10.58
C ALA A 28 16.23 3.86 -9.74
N GLY A 29 16.57 5.11 -9.42
CA GLY A 29 17.70 5.42 -8.54
C GLY A 29 17.55 4.86 -7.13
N VAL A 30 16.37 5.02 -6.51
CA VAL A 30 16.09 4.54 -5.15
C VAL A 30 16.14 3.03 -5.05
N LEU A 31 15.60 2.33 -6.06
CA LEU A 31 15.53 0.86 -6.06
C LEU A 31 16.74 0.20 -6.74
N SER A 32 17.70 0.98 -7.25
CA SER A 32 18.88 0.50 -7.98
C SER A 32 18.53 -0.44 -9.15
N ILE A 33 17.55 -0.04 -9.97
CA ILE A 33 17.10 -0.76 -11.18
C ILE A 33 17.05 0.19 -12.38
N ALA A 34 16.94 -0.34 -13.60
CA ALA A 34 16.80 0.50 -14.78
C ALA A 34 15.41 1.19 -14.85
N VAL A 35 15.34 2.35 -15.50
CA VAL A 35 14.07 3.08 -15.71
C VAL A 35 13.06 2.22 -16.49
N GLY A 36 13.52 1.46 -17.49
CA GLY A 36 12.67 0.50 -18.21
C GLY A 36 12.11 -0.60 -17.31
N THR A 37 12.87 -1.04 -16.30
CA THR A 37 12.40 -2.01 -15.30
C THR A 37 11.30 -1.40 -14.42
N VAL A 38 11.42 -0.12 -14.05
CA VAL A 38 10.33 0.60 -13.35
C VAL A 38 9.07 0.63 -14.21
N GLN A 39 9.20 0.95 -15.50
CA GLN A 39 8.06 0.97 -16.43
C GLN A 39 7.37 -0.39 -16.51
N ASN A 40 8.14 -1.48 -16.60
CA ASN A 40 7.59 -2.84 -16.61
C ASN A 40 6.83 -3.20 -15.32
N HIS A 41 7.38 -2.80 -14.17
CA HIS A 41 6.68 -2.96 -12.89
C HIS A 41 5.39 -2.14 -12.85
N LEU A 42 5.41 -0.89 -13.30
CA LEU A 42 4.21 -0.04 -13.34
C LEU A 42 3.13 -0.61 -14.24
N HIS A 43 3.50 -1.14 -15.42
CA HIS A 43 2.56 -1.82 -16.30
C HIS A 43 1.91 -3.03 -15.61
N SER A 44 2.72 -3.89 -14.98
CA SER A 44 2.23 -5.05 -14.24
C SER A 44 1.33 -4.66 -13.06
N ILE A 45 1.68 -3.59 -12.34
CA ILE A 45 0.89 -3.04 -11.24
C ILE A 45 -0.47 -2.56 -11.76
N TYR A 46 -0.49 -1.82 -12.86
CA TYR A 46 -1.73 -1.28 -13.42
C TYR A 46 -2.68 -2.40 -13.83
N GLU A 47 -2.17 -3.44 -14.49
CA GLU A 47 -2.96 -4.63 -14.83
C GLU A 47 -3.49 -5.34 -13.58
N LYS A 48 -2.64 -5.59 -12.58
CA LYS A 48 -3.01 -6.30 -11.35
C LYS A 48 -4.00 -5.55 -10.47
N LEU A 49 -3.94 -4.22 -10.49
CA LEU A 49 -4.84 -3.36 -9.72
C LEU A 49 -6.10 -2.95 -10.51
N GLY A 50 -6.16 -3.23 -11.81
CA GLY A 50 -7.26 -2.80 -12.67
C GLY A 50 -7.35 -1.28 -12.83
N VAL A 51 -6.22 -0.58 -12.74
CA VAL A 51 -6.15 0.89 -12.88
C VAL A 51 -5.52 1.25 -14.22
N SER A 52 -5.87 2.41 -14.76
CA SER A 52 -5.46 2.85 -16.09
C SER A 52 -4.42 3.97 -16.08
N SER A 53 -4.19 4.60 -14.93
CA SER A 53 -3.35 5.79 -14.84
C SER A 53 -2.47 5.82 -13.60
N ARG A 54 -1.40 6.62 -13.69
CA ARG A 54 -0.54 6.94 -12.54
C ARG A 54 -1.34 7.50 -11.37
N THR A 55 -2.25 8.43 -11.65
CA THR A 55 -3.07 9.06 -10.63
C THR A 55 -4.00 8.05 -9.95
N GLU A 56 -4.61 7.14 -10.73
CA GLU A 56 -5.42 6.06 -10.16
C GLU A 56 -4.59 5.10 -9.31
N ALA A 57 -3.38 4.73 -9.72
CA ALA A 57 -2.49 3.89 -8.91
C ALA A 57 -2.09 4.57 -7.59
N ILE A 58 -1.83 5.89 -7.61
CA ILE A 58 -1.58 6.68 -6.39
C ILE A 58 -2.82 6.69 -5.49
N ALA A 59 -3.99 6.98 -6.06
CA ALA A 59 -5.25 7.01 -5.32
C ALA A 59 -5.56 5.63 -4.69
N TRP A 60 -5.37 4.56 -5.45
CA TRP A 60 -5.51 3.19 -4.98
C TRP A 60 -4.59 2.91 -3.79
N HIS A 61 -3.30 3.29 -3.88
CA HIS A 61 -2.36 3.11 -2.78
C HIS A 61 -2.79 3.89 -1.52
N HIS A 62 -3.23 5.14 -1.66
CA HIS A 62 -3.71 5.93 -0.53
C HIS A 62 -4.95 5.33 0.11
N GLN A 63 -5.93 4.92 -0.71
CA GLN A 63 -7.12 4.24 -0.24
C GLN A 63 -6.77 2.98 0.56
N TRP A 64 -5.86 2.17 0.01
CA TRP A 64 -5.38 0.96 0.68
C TRP A 64 -4.71 1.27 2.03
N VAL A 65 -3.83 2.28 2.11
CA VAL A 65 -3.19 2.67 3.37
C VAL A 65 -4.22 3.10 4.41
N ILE A 66 -5.22 3.89 4.00
CA ILE A 66 -6.31 4.33 4.89
C ILE A 66 -7.08 3.13 5.42
N GLU A 67 -7.49 2.21 4.55
CA GLU A 67 -8.20 0.98 4.95
C GLU A 67 -7.41 0.16 5.97
N GLN A 68 -6.09 0.02 5.78
CA GLN A 68 -5.24 -0.68 6.73
C GLN A 68 -5.18 0.02 8.10
N ILE A 69 -5.08 1.35 8.11
CA ILE A 69 -5.06 2.12 9.36
C ILE A 69 -6.41 2.01 10.09
N LEU A 70 -7.51 2.06 9.36
CA LEU A 70 -8.86 1.93 9.93
C LEU A 70 -9.07 0.54 10.53
N ILE A 71 -8.65 -0.51 9.85
CA ILE A 71 -8.72 -1.89 10.38
C ILE A 71 -7.91 -2.00 11.68
N GLU A 72 -6.67 -1.51 11.69
CA GLU A 72 -5.81 -1.54 12.88
C GLU A 72 -6.44 -0.74 14.04
N TYR A 73 -7.06 0.40 13.75
CA TYR A 73 -7.75 1.21 14.76
C TYR A 73 -8.93 0.47 15.38
N GLU A 74 -9.80 -0.14 14.55
CA GLU A 74 -10.97 -0.86 15.04
C GLU A 74 -10.58 -2.09 15.88
N ILE A 75 -9.54 -2.83 15.49
CA ILE A 75 -9.01 -3.95 16.28
C ILE A 75 -8.55 -3.46 17.66
N ARG A 76 -7.72 -2.42 17.71
CA ARG A 76 -7.22 -1.86 18.97
C ARG A 76 -8.32 -1.28 19.84
N LYS A 77 -9.35 -0.70 19.22
CA LYS A 77 -10.52 -0.16 19.92
C LYS A 77 -11.33 -1.29 20.55
N ALA A 78 -11.62 -2.35 19.79
CA ALA A 78 -12.33 -3.53 20.30
C ALA A 78 -11.59 -4.18 21.48
N ASP A 79 -10.26 -4.30 21.40
CA ASP A 79 -9.45 -4.80 22.52
C ASP A 79 -9.55 -3.90 23.75
N ARG A 80 -9.51 -2.58 23.59
CA ARG A 80 -9.69 -1.64 24.71
C ARG A 80 -11.08 -1.75 25.33
N ASP A 81 -12.13 -1.81 24.52
CA ASP A 81 -13.51 -1.91 24.98
C ASP A 81 -13.71 -3.23 25.76
N LEU A 82 -13.11 -4.33 25.30
CA LEU A 82 -13.09 -5.62 25.99
C LEU A 82 -12.39 -5.52 27.36
N VAL A 83 -11.22 -4.88 27.42
CA VAL A 83 -10.47 -4.66 28.67
C VAL A 83 -11.27 -3.83 29.67
N GLN A 84 -11.96 -2.77 29.22
CA GLN A 84 -12.83 -1.96 30.06
C GLN A 84 -14.03 -2.75 30.58
N TRP A 85 -14.69 -3.54 29.72
CA TRP A 85 -15.82 -4.37 30.11
C TRP A 85 -15.43 -5.39 31.20
N LEU A 86 -14.33 -6.12 31.01
CA LEU A 86 -13.82 -7.08 32.00
C LEU A 86 -13.46 -6.42 33.34
N GLY A 87 -12.94 -5.19 33.33
CA GLY A 87 -12.65 -4.43 34.55
C GLY A 87 -13.90 -3.91 35.28
N SER A 88 -15.02 -3.74 34.57
CA SER A 88 -16.31 -3.31 35.13
C SER A 88 -17.24 -4.46 35.55
N ALA A 89 -16.94 -5.68 35.13
CA ALA A 89 -17.73 -6.88 35.42
C ALA A 89 -17.44 -7.51 36.81
N GLY A 90 -16.89 -6.72 37.74
CA GLY A 90 -16.64 -7.09 39.14
C GLY A 90 -17.69 -6.51 40.08
#